data_AF-A0AAD9CUI6-F1
#
_entry.id   AF-A0AAD9CUI6-F1
#
_cell.length_a   1.000
_cell.length_b   1.000
_cell.length_c   1.000
_cell.angle_alpha   90.00
_cell.angle_beta   90.00
_cell.angle_gamma   90.00
#
_symmetry.space_group_name_H-M   'P 1'
#
loop_
_entity.id
_entity.type
_entity.pdbx_description
1 polymer ?
#
loop_
_entity_poly.entity_id
_entity_poly.type
_entity_poly.pdbx_seq_one_letter_code
_entity_poly.pdbx_strand_id
1 'polypeptide(L)'
;MGGHGDFHPVKLDPSLERWALMRENVYQHFKWTPRTTRHVMIWGVIIPFATYFTLSHFDRRYDYAGKFKNQSLLRIPPKSAAPESDEQ
;
A
#
# COMPACT_ATOMS: atom_id res chain seq x y z
N MET A 1 2.06 -31.11 37.02
CA MET A 1 2.36 -31.54 35.64
C MET A 1 3.63 -32.36 35.70
N GLY A 2 3.53 -33.69 35.69
CA GLY A 2 4.68 -34.61 35.75
C GLY A 2 5.14 -34.98 34.35
N GLY A 3 6.21 -34.33 33.88
CA GLY A 3 6.89 -34.66 32.63
C GLY A 3 8.24 -35.30 32.93
N HIS A 4 8.48 -36.48 32.37
CA HIS A 4 9.72 -37.25 32.49
C HIS A 4 10.91 -36.43 31.98
N GLY A 5 11.97 -36.34 32.79
CA GLY A 5 13.06 -35.41 32.62
C GLY A 5 13.97 -35.74 31.43
N ASP A 6 14.41 -34.68 30.77
CA ASP A 6 15.68 -34.61 30.03
C ASP A 6 15.73 -35.20 28.61
N PHE A 7 14.59 -35.17 27.89
CA PHE A 7 14.63 -35.19 26.41
C PHE A 7 14.45 -33.76 25.88
N HIS A 8 15.56 -33.13 25.48
CA HIS A 8 15.57 -31.82 24.83
C HIS A 8 15.71 -32.01 23.31
N PRO A 9 14.60 -32.10 22.53
CA PRO A 9 14.65 -32.31 21.07
C PRO A 9 15.26 -31.13 20.30
N VAL A 10 15.33 -29.96 20.94
CA VAL A 10 15.80 -28.72 20.34
C VAL A 10 16.99 -28.20 21.14
N LYS A 11 18.09 -27.90 20.44
CA LYS A 11 19.23 -27.19 21.02
C LYS A 11 18.85 -25.72 21.21
N LEU A 12 18.62 -25.32 22.45
CA LEU A 12 18.34 -23.93 22.80
C LEU A 12 19.63 -23.12 22.73
N ASP A 13 19.72 -22.23 21.75
CA ASP A 13 20.79 -21.22 21.68
C ASP A 13 20.31 -19.94 22.35
N PRO A 14 20.95 -19.49 23.44
CA PRO A 14 20.56 -18.26 24.14
C PRO A 14 20.58 -17.03 23.24
N SER A 15 21.39 -17.03 22.18
CA SER A 15 21.48 -15.90 21.24
C SER A 15 20.21 -15.79 20.39
N LEU A 16 19.68 -16.93 19.94
CA LEU A 16 18.47 -16.99 19.12
C LEU A 16 17.23 -16.62 19.95
N GLU A 17 17.14 -17.13 21.18
CA GLU A 17 16.05 -16.79 22.09
C GLU A 17 16.03 -15.30 22.41
N ARG A 18 17.18 -14.68 22.68
CA ARG A 18 17.27 -13.22 22.92
C ARG A 18 16.85 -12.41 21.72
N TRP A 19 17.21 -12.83 20.51
CA TRP A 19 16.80 -12.14 19.28
C TRP A 19 15.28 -12.29 19.02
N ALA A 20 14.72 -13.47 19.29
CA ALA A 20 13.28 -13.67 19.24
C ALA A 20 12.56 -12.77 20.26
N LEU A 21 13.00 -12.78 21.51
CA LEU A 21 12.47 -11.92 22.58
C LEU A 21 12.58 -10.43 22.23
N MET A 22 13.69 -9.99 21.63
CA MET A 22 13.84 -8.61 21.18
C MET A 22 12.78 -8.23 20.14
N ARG A 23 12.53 -9.10 19.14
CA ARG A 23 11.55 -8.82 18.08
C ARG A 23 10.12 -8.84 18.60
N GLU A 24 9.80 -9.79 19.46
CA GLU A 24 8.46 -9.95 20.02
C GLU A 24 8.09 -8.80 20.96
N ASN A 25 9.07 -8.28 21.71
CA ASN A 25 8.88 -7.18 22.66
C ASN A 25 9.22 -5.79 22.10
N VAL A 26 9.24 -5.61 20.77
CA VAL A 26 9.53 -4.31 20.13
C VAL A 26 8.55 -3.23 20.59
N TYR A 27 7.26 -3.56 20.74
CA TYR A 27 6.22 -2.59 21.10
C TYR A 27 6.45 -1.97 22.49
N GLN A 28 7.06 -2.71 23.43
CA GLN A 28 7.36 -2.22 24.77
C GLN A 28 8.47 -1.16 24.78
N HIS A 29 9.39 -1.25 23.83
CA HIS A 29 10.59 -0.40 23.75
C HIS A 29 10.47 0.66 22.64
N PHE A 30 9.34 0.71 21.94
CA PHE A 30 9.12 1.63 20.83
C PHE A 30 9.10 3.09 21.31
N LYS A 31 9.74 3.97 20.54
CA LYS A 31 9.77 5.42 20.80
C LYS A 31 9.45 6.20 19.53
N TRP A 32 8.63 7.23 19.69
CA TRP A 32 8.41 8.22 18.64
C TRP A 32 9.62 9.13 18.53
N THR A 33 10.38 8.94 17.46
CA THR A 33 11.50 9.78 17.07
C THR A 33 11.13 10.46 15.76
N PRO A 34 11.72 11.62 15.40
CA PRO A 34 11.42 12.28 14.13
C PRO A 34 11.58 11.35 12.92
N ARG A 35 12.56 10.43 12.98
CA ARG A 35 12.77 9.42 11.94
C ARG A 35 11.64 8.38 11.90
N THR A 36 11.27 7.77 13.03
CA THR A 36 10.22 6.73 13.06
C THR A 36 8.85 7.31 12.73
N THR A 37 8.52 8.49 13.24
CA THR A 37 7.28 9.21 12.91
C THR A 37 7.17 9.49 11.42
N ARG A 38 8.26 9.91 10.75
CA ARG A 38 8.26 10.13 9.30
C ARG A 38 7.96 8.85 8.51
N HIS A 39 8.50 7.72 8.93
CA HIS A 39 8.22 6.44 8.25
C HIS A 39 6.76 6.04 8.42
N VAL A 40 6.21 6.15 9.63
CA VAL A 40 4.80 5.84 9.90
C VAL A 40 3.88 6.77 9.10
N MET A 41 4.17 8.07 9.04
CA MET A 41 3.37 9.02 8.27
C MET A 41 3.40 8.71 6.77
N ILE A 42 4.58 8.45 6.20
CA ILE A 42 4.70 8.18 4.76
C ILE A 42 4.00 6.86 4.40
N TRP A 43 4.37 5.77 5.07
CA TRP A 43 3.91 4.43 4.69
C TRP A 43 2.53 4.09 5.24
N GLY A 44 2.20 4.57 6.44
CA GLY A 44 0.91 4.30 7.08
C GLY A 44 -0.22 5.24 6.66
N VAL A 45 0.10 6.47 6.22
CA VAL A 45 -0.93 7.48 5.93
C VAL A 45 -0.84 8.01 4.51
N ILE A 46 0.30 8.59 4.13
CA ILE A 46 0.42 9.33 2.86
C ILE A 46 0.21 8.40 1.67
N ILE A 47 0.88 7.25 1.64
CA ILE A 47 0.78 6.30 0.52
C ILE A 47 -0.64 5.76 0.36
N PRO A 48 -1.29 5.15 1.37
CA PRO A 48 -2.64 4.62 1.19
C PRO A 48 -3.65 5.74 0.86
N PHE A 49 -3.51 6.93 1.46
CA PHE A 49 -4.36 8.07 1.14
C PHE A 49 -4.20 8.55 -0.30
N ALA A 50 -2.95 8.73 -0.75
CA ALA A 50 -2.65 9.15 -2.12
C ALA A 50 -3.15 8.13 -3.15
N THR A 51 -2.98 6.83 -2.87
CA THR A 51 -3.50 5.75 -3.71
C THR A 51 -5.02 5.80 -3.80
N TYR A 52 -5.72 5.90 -2.66
CA TYR A 52 -7.18 5.98 -2.63
C TYR A 52 -7.71 7.22 -3.37
N PHE A 53 -7.09 8.37 -3.14
CA PHE A 53 -7.48 9.63 -3.79
C PHE A 53 -7.29 9.55 -5.31
N THR A 54 -6.15 9.02 -5.76
CA THR A 54 -5.86 8.86 -7.18
C THR A 54 -6.85 7.89 -7.82
N LEU A 55 -7.11 6.74 -7.22
CA LEU A 55 -8.08 5.78 -7.76
C LEU A 55 -9.48 6.40 -7.83
N SER A 56 -9.95 7.02 -6.75
CA SER A 56 -11.28 7.63 -6.68
C SER A 56 -11.48 8.74 -7.72
N HIS A 57 -10.43 9.51 -8.02
CA HIS A 57 -10.50 10.60 -9.00
C HIS A 57 -10.48 10.09 -10.45
N PHE A 58 -9.77 9.00 -10.73
CA PHE A 58 -9.57 8.49 -12.09
C PHE A 58 -10.54 7.38 -12.50
N ASP A 59 -11.10 6.61 -11.55
CA ASP A 59 -11.94 5.42 -11.79
C ASP A 59 -13.08 5.64 -12.80
N ARG A 60 -13.73 6.80 -12.77
CA ARG A 60 -14.89 7.12 -13.63
C ARG A 60 -14.65 8.21 -14.66
N ARG A 61 -13.41 8.68 -14.75
CA ARG A 61 -13.08 9.83 -15.60
C ARG A 61 -12.85 9.42 -17.05
N TYR A 62 -12.30 8.22 -17.27
CA TYR A 62 -11.90 7.75 -18.58
C TYR A 62 -12.74 6.56 -19.04
N ASP A 63 -13.09 6.55 -20.32
CA ASP A 63 -13.77 5.46 -21.00
C ASP A 63 -13.03 5.15 -22.30
N TYR A 64 -12.44 3.96 -22.34
CA TYR A 64 -11.62 3.49 -23.46
C TYR A 64 -12.38 2.52 -24.37
N ALA A 65 -13.61 2.13 -24.02
CA ALA A 65 -14.35 1.13 -24.77
C ALA A 65 -14.76 1.68 -26.15
N GLY A 66 -14.24 1.06 -27.22
CA GLY A 66 -14.62 1.37 -28.60
C GLY A 66 -14.20 2.75 -29.13
N LYS A 67 -13.25 3.43 -28.49
CA LYS A 67 -12.77 4.76 -28.92
C LYS A 67 -11.83 4.65 -30.11
N PHE A 68 -12.08 5.45 -31.15
CA PHE A 68 -11.21 5.56 -32.35
C PHE A 68 -10.13 6.65 -32.21
N LYS A 69 -9.18 6.66 -33.14
CA LYS A 69 -8.15 7.71 -33.24
C LYS A 69 -8.81 9.10 -33.27
N ASN A 70 -8.28 10.04 -32.50
CA ASN A 70 -8.77 11.42 -32.32
C ASN A 70 -10.10 11.59 -31.56
N GLN A 71 -10.67 10.53 -30.97
CA GLN A 71 -11.84 10.66 -30.10
C GLN A 71 -11.46 10.91 -28.63
N SER A 72 -12.30 11.67 -27.92
CA SER A 72 -12.08 11.94 -26.49
C SER A 72 -12.23 10.66 -25.65
N LEU A 73 -11.20 10.37 -24.85
CA LEU A 73 -11.15 9.28 -23.87
C LEU A 73 -11.86 9.62 -22.56
N LEU A 74 -12.31 10.87 -22.40
CA LEU A 74 -13.09 11.26 -21.24
C LEU A 74 -14.50 10.68 -21.36
N ARG A 75 -15.04 10.21 -20.24
CA ARG A 75 -16.42 9.73 -20.17
C ARG A 75 -17.44 10.80 -20.56
N ILE A 76 -17.15 12.06 -20.22
CA ILE A 76 -17.95 13.22 -20.61
C ILE A 76 -17.05 14.09 -21.51
N PRO A 77 -17.24 14.06 -22.84
CA PRO A 77 -16.42 14.83 -23.75
C PRO A 77 -16.75 16.33 -23.65
N PRO A 78 -15.75 17.22 -23.71
CA PRO A 78 -15.99 18.65 -23.79
C PRO A 78 -16.68 19.01 -25.12
N LYS A 79 -17.63 19.96 -25.08
CA LYS A 79 -18.47 20.37 -26.22
C LYS A 79 -17.68 20.81 -27.46
N SER A 80 -16.43 21.24 -27.31
CA SER A 80 -15.53 21.65 -28.39
C SER A 80 -14.87 20.48 -29.14
N ALA A 81 -15.06 19.24 -28.69
CA ALA A 81 -14.54 18.03 -29.33
C ALA A 81 -15.60 17.29 -30.17
N ALA A 82 -16.74 17.93 -30.45
CA ALA A 82 -17.61 17.49 -31.52
C ALA A 82 -16.76 17.60 -32.81
N PRO A 83 -16.57 16.52 -33.58
CA PRO A 83 -15.88 16.62 -34.85
C PRO A 83 -16.66 17.61 -35.69
N GLU A 84 -16.05 18.78 -35.90
CA GLU A 84 -16.29 19.56 -37.10
C GLU A 84 -16.28 18.56 -38.26
N SER A 85 -17.46 18.40 -38.84
CA SER A 85 -17.71 17.57 -40.00
C SER A 85 -16.68 17.96 -41.05
N ASP A 86 -15.65 17.13 -41.20
CA ASP A 86 -14.78 17.14 -42.37
C ASP A 86 -15.72 17.07 -43.59
N GLU A 87 -15.70 18.16 -44.37
CA GLU A 87 -16.37 18.26 -45.65
C GLU A 87 -15.84 17.15 -46.58
N GLN A 88 -16.70 16.18 -46.91
CA GLN A 88 -16.84 15.53 -48.23
C GLN A 88 -17.94 14.44 -48.22
#